data_AF-A0A931S7I4-F1
#
_entry.id   AF-A0A931S7I4-F1
#
_cell.length_a   1.000
_cell.length_b   1.000
_cell.length_c   1.000
_cell.angle_alpha   90.00
_cell.angle_beta   90.00
_cell.angle_gamma   90.00
#
_symmetry.space_group_name_H-M   'P 1'
#
loop_
_entity.id
_entity.type
_entity.pdbx_description
1 polymer ?
#
loop_
_entity_poly.entity_id
_entity_poly.type
_entity_poly.pdbx_seq_one_letter_code
_entity_poly.pdbx_strand_id
1 'polypeptide(L)'
;MPSFTSQVPNLQAVGPIVELRIAVGAAVESVLRKAGNPVPAPIAAVAMIDTGATGSVIRQGLAAQLGLNAVGATHINTPLPLMFPATNTL
;
A
#
# COMPACT_ATOMS: atom_id res chain seq x y z
N MET A 1 -14.63 17.56 -8.26
CA MET A 1 -14.86 16.22 -8.83
C MET A 1 -15.69 15.44 -7.82
N PRO A 2 -16.89 14.97 -8.15
CA PRO A 2 -17.70 14.21 -7.22
C PRO A 2 -16.99 12.88 -6.88
N SER A 3 -16.89 12.55 -5.60
CA SER A 3 -16.36 11.27 -5.13
C SER A 3 -17.49 10.24 -5.04
N PHE A 4 -17.32 9.09 -5.67
CA PHE A 4 -18.23 7.96 -5.54
C PHE A 4 -17.57 6.89 -4.66
N THR A 5 -18.19 6.56 -3.53
CA THR A 5 -17.71 5.52 -2.63
C THR A 5 -18.61 4.30 -2.81
N SER A 6 -18.07 3.21 -3.37
CA SER A 6 -18.80 1.94 -3.49
C SER A 6 -18.12 0.87 -2.64
N GLN A 7 -18.93 0.00 -2.03
CA GLN A 7 -18.41 -1.20 -1.39
C GLN A 7 -18.34 -2.30 -2.44
N VAL A 8 -17.12 -2.60 -2.87
CA VAL A 8 -16.83 -3.72 -3.76
C VAL A 8 -16.22 -4.85 -2.92
N PRO A 9 -16.79 -6.07 -2.93
CA PRO A 9 -16.32 -7.20 -2.11
C PRO A 9 -14.85 -7.56 -2.34
N ASN A 10 -14.34 -7.25 -3.54
CA ASN A 10 -12.95 -7.45 -3.92
C ASN A 10 -12.47 -6.31 -4.82
N LEU A 11 -11.74 -5.35 -4.25
CA LEU A 11 -11.15 -4.24 -5.02
C LEU A 11 -10.19 -4.73 -6.12
N GLN A 12 -9.52 -5.87 -5.92
CA GLN A 12 -8.63 -6.42 -6.96
C GLN A 12 -9.40 -6.86 -8.21
N ALA A 13 -10.67 -7.21 -8.09
CA ALA A 13 -11.50 -7.61 -9.22
C ALA A 13 -11.99 -6.42 -10.06
N VAL A 14 -11.83 -5.18 -9.55
CA VAL A 14 -12.45 -3.97 -10.13
C VAL A 14 -11.42 -2.89 -10.44
N GLY A 15 -10.30 -2.84 -9.71
CA GLY A 15 -9.21 -1.89 -9.92
C GLY A 15 -8.10 -2.41 -10.85
N PRO A 16 -7.38 -1.52 -11.56
CA PRO A 16 -6.25 -1.93 -12.39
C PRO A 16 -5.11 -2.47 -11.52
N ILE A 17 -4.73 -3.73 -11.77
CA ILE A 17 -3.61 -4.42 -11.12
C ILE A 17 -2.40 -4.44 -12.05
N VAL A 18 -1.23 -4.16 -11.52
CA VAL A 18 0.06 -4.27 -12.23
C VAL A 18 1.03 -5.15 -11.46
N GLU A 19 1.84 -5.89 -12.20
CA GLU A 19 3.01 -6.58 -11.66
C GLU A 19 4.17 -5.59 -11.51
N LEU A 20 4.89 -5.67 -10.40
CA LEU A 20 6.04 -4.80 -10.13
C LEU A 20 7.08 -5.50 -9.28
N ARG A 21 8.23 -4.83 -9.13
CA ARG A 21 9.29 -5.21 -8.19
C ARG A 21 9.52 -4.09 -7.19
N ILE A 22 9.64 -4.45 -5.92
CA ILE A 22 9.92 -3.52 -4.83
C ILE A 22 11.37 -3.72 -4.40
N ALA A 23 12.15 -2.64 -4.42
CA ALA A 23 13.56 -2.64 -4.08
C ALA A 23 13.87 -1.56 -3.03
N VAL A 24 15.03 -1.66 -2.39
CA VAL A 24 15.55 -0.57 -1.55
C VAL A 24 15.88 0.65 -2.42
N GLY A 25 15.74 1.86 -1.85
CA GLY A 25 16.07 3.09 -2.57
C GLY A 25 17.57 3.21 -2.85
N ALA A 26 17.95 3.94 -3.90
CA ALA A 26 19.33 4.09 -4.36
C ALA A 26 20.30 4.59 -3.27
N ALA A 27 19.82 5.43 -2.35
CA ALA A 27 20.62 5.90 -1.20
C ALA A 27 20.98 4.74 -0.25
N VAL A 28 20.02 3.90 0.10
CA VAL A 28 20.23 2.71 0.95
C VAL A 28 21.13 1.72 0.24
N GLU A 29 20.90 1.49 -1.05
CA GLU A 29 21.74 0.63 -1.88
C GLU A 29 23.20 1.10 -1.90
N SER A 30 23.45 2.40 -2.08
CA SER A 30 24.80 2.97 -2.08
C SER A 30 25.52 2.73 -0.75
N VAL A 31 24.82 2.90 0.36
CA VAL A 31 25.36 2.66 1.71
C VAL A 31 25.70 1.19 1.90
N LEU A 32 24.80 0.27 1.53
CA LEU A 32 25.05 -1.18 1.64
C LEU A 32 26.26 -1.61 0.81
N ARG A 33 26.35 -1.15 -0.44
CA ARG A 33 27.49 -1.45 -1.32
C ARG A 33 28.82 -0.94 -0.75
N LYS A 34 28.85 0.31 -0.25
CA LYS A 34 30.05 0.91 0.36
C LYS A 34 30.48 0.18 1.64
N ALA A 35 29.52 -0.34 2.40
CA ALA A 35 29.77 -1.13 3.60
C ALA A 35 30.19 -2.59 3.30
N GLY A 36 30.21 -3.02 2.02
CA GLY A 36 30.46 -4.40 1.65
C GLY A 36 29.31 -5.36 2.01
N ASN A 37 28.14 -4.82 2.36
CA ASN A 37 26.97 -5.62 2.69
C ASN A 37 26.21 -6.02 1.41
N PRO A 38 25.55 -7.19 1.40
CA PRO A 38 24.70 -7.57 0.29
C PRO A 38 23.51 -6.60 0.15
N VAL A 39 23.19 -6.25 -1.10
CA VAL A 39 21.96 -5.51 -1.41
C VAL A 39 20.82 -6.53 -1.53
N PRO A 40 19.71 -6.38 -0.79
CA PRO A 40 18.56 -7.25 -0.90
C PRO A 40 18.04 -7.31 -2.34
N ALA A 41 17.70 -8.52 -2.81
CA ALA A 41 17.08 -8.68 -4.11
C ALA A 41 15.69 -8.04 -4.14
N PRO A 42 15.27 -7.43 -5.26
CA PRO A 42 13.93 -6.89 -5.40
C PRO A 42 12.86 -7.99 -5.23
N ILE A 43 11.76 -7.66 -4.54
CA ILE A 43 10.64 -8.56 -4.29
C ILE A 43 9.61 -8.39 -5.39
N ALA A 44 9.20 -9.48 -6.05
CA ALA A 44 8.08 -9.47 -6.97
C ALA A 44 6.76 -9.31 -6.20
N ALA A 45 5.90 -8.39 -6.67
CA ALA A 45 4.61 -8.13 -6.07
C ALA A 45 3.59 -7.69 -7.12
N VAL A 46 2.32 -7.76 -6.75
CA VAL A 46 1.22 -7.13 -7.48
C VAL A 46 0.72 -5.92 -6.70
N ALA A 47 0.40 -4.85 -7.41
CA ALA A 47 -0.14 -3.63 -6.81
C ALA A 47 -1.37 -3.14 -7.59
N MET A 48 -2.30 -2.54 -6.86
CA MET A 48 -3.45 -1.86 -7.43
C MET A 48 -3.11 -0.38 -7.62
N ILE A 49 -3.44 0.17 -8.79
CA ILE A 49 -3.39 1.61 -9.01
C ILE A 49 -4.65 2.21 -8.39
N ASP A 50 -4.47 2.94 -7.28
CA ASP A 50 -5.53 3.66 -6.58
C ASP A 50 -5.29 5.17 -6.70
N THR A 51 -6.02 5.83 -7.61
CA THR A 51 -5.93 7.29 -7.81
C THR A 51 -6.60 8.09 -6.69
N GLY A 52 -7.34 7.43 -5.80
CA GLY A 52 -7.92 8.03 -4.59
C GLY A 52 -6.94 8.09 -3.41
N ALA A 53 -5.80 7.39 -3.49
CA ALA A 53 -4.81 7.37 -2.42
C ALA A 53 -3.82 8.55 -2.51
N THR A 54 -3.52 9.19 -1.38
CA THR A 54 -2.50 10.25 -1.30
C THR A 54 -1.06 9.71 -1.39
N GLY A 55 -0.88 8.40 -1.18
CA GLY A 55 0.43 7.75 -1.26
C GLY A 55 0.31 6.25 -1.47
N SER A 56 1.43 5.63 -1.85
CA SER A 56 1.51 4.19 -2.04
C SER A 56 1.63 3.46 -0.71
N VAL A 57 0.94 2.33 -0.62
CA VAL A 57 0.91 1.50 0.58
C VAL A 57 1.37 0.10 0.20
N ILE A 58 2.27 -0.47 1.01
CA ILE A 58 2.69 -1.86 0.86
C ILE A 58 2.12 -2.71 1.99
N ARG A 59 1.91 -3.99 1.71
CA ARG A 59 1.48 -4.95 2.74
C ARG A 59 2.51 -5.00 3.86
N GLN A 60 2.02 -5.08 5.10
CA GLN A 60 2.86 -5.26 6.27
C GLN A 60 3.80 -6.46 6.09
N GLY A 61 5.08 -6.27 6.43
CA GLY A 61 6.12 -7.29 6.31
C GLY A 61 6.93 -7.25 5.01
N LEU A 62 6.47 -6.60 3.93
CA LEU A 62 7.28 -6.47 2.71
C LEU A 62 8.56 -5.65 2.95
N ALA A 63 8.46 -4.57 3.73
CA ALA A 63 9.65 -3.79 4.12
C ALA A 63 10.67 -4.63 4.90
N ALA A 64 10.19 -5.48 5.81
CA ALA A 64 11.05 -6.35 6.62
C ALA A 64 11.78 -7.40 5.75
N GLN A 65 11.16 -7.90 4.67
CA GLN A 65 11.83 -8.79 3.72
C GLN A 65 12.99 -8.11 2.97
N LEU A 66 12.96 -6.77 2.84
CA LEU A 66 14.08 -5.97 2.33
C LEU A 66 15.09 -5.57 3.43
N GLY A 67 14.96 -6.11 4.65
CA GLY A 67 15.80 -5.73 5.79
C GLY A 67 15.57 -4.28 6.26
N LEU A 68 14.45 -3.67 5.89
CA LEU A 68 14.11 -2.30 6.29
C LEU A 68 13.27 -2.30 7.58
N ASN A 69 13.63 -1.42 8.50
CA ASN A 69 12.80 -1.09 9.65
C ASN A 69 11.84 0.03 9.25
N ALA A 70 10.55 -0.29 9.18
CA ALA A 70 9.53 0.72 8.90
C ALA A 70 9.47 1.73 10.05
N VAL A 71 9.52 3.01 9.71
CA VAL A 71 9.36 4.13 10.65
C VAL A 71 8.09 4.90 10.30
N GLY A 72 7.37 5.38 11.31
CA GLY A 72 6.14 6.16 11.08
C GLY A 72 4.99 5.36 10.44
N ALA A 73 4.86 4.07 10.78
CA ALA A 73 3.71 3.28 10.34
C ALA A 73 2.42 3.85 10.94
N THR A 74 1.39 3.99 10.12
CA THR A 74 0.06 4.43 10.54
C THR A 74 -1.01 3.45 10.07
N HIS A 75 -2.12 3.39 10.80
CA HIS A 75 -3.28 2.64 10.38
C HIS A 75 -4.03 3.42 9.30
N ILE A 76 -4.41 2.72 8.24
CA ILE A 76 -5.25 3.30 7.19
C ILE A 76 -6.70 3.16 7.63
N ASN A 77 -7.35 4.30 7.82
CA ASN A 77 -8.79 4.38 7.93
C ASN A 77 -9.34 4.74 6.55
N THR A 78 -9.99 3.80 5.87
CA THR A 78 -10.82 4.11 4.71
C THR A 78 -12.16 4.64 5.25
N PRO A 79 -12.57 5.89 4.97
CA PRO A 79 -13.88 6.37 5.38
C PRO A 79 -14.96 5.51 4.72
N LEU A 80 -15.72 4.78 5.54
CA LEU A 80 -16.85 3.97 5.11
C LEU A 80 -18.11 4.86 5.11
N PRO A 81 -18.91 4.85 4.04
CA PRO A 81 -20.18 5.55 4.02
C PRO A 81 -21.21 4.73 4.79
N LEU A 82 -21.12 4.73 6.13
CA LEU A 82 -22.19 4.23 6.98
C LEU A 82 -22.55 5.29 8.01
N MET A 83 -23.40 6.21 7.59
CA MET A 83 -24.35 6.85 8.49
C MET A 83 -25.59 7.30 7.71
N PHE A 84 -26.44 6.33 7.35
CA PHE A 84 -27.88 6.60 7.27
C PHE A 84 -28.44 6.23 8.64
N PRO A 85 -29.05 7.16 9.42
CA PRO A 85 -29.86 6.74 10.54
C PRO A 85 -31.04 5.96 9.97
N ALA A 86 -31.14 4.69 10.32
CA ALA A 86 -32.38 3.95 10.18
C ALA A 86 -33.38 4.60 11.15
N THR A 87 -34.11 5.61 10.68
CA THR A 87 -35.35 6.04 11.33
C THR A 87 -36.35 4.92 11.14
N ASN A 88 -36.32 3.96 12.06
CA ASN A 88 -37.44 3.08 12.32
C ASN A 88 -38.48 3.91 13.08
N THR A 89 -39.49 4.40 12.36
CA THR A 89 -40.69 4.98 12.97
C THR A 89 -41.86 4.15 12.46
N LEU A 90 -42.39 3.36 13.39
CA LEU A 90 -43.70 2.69 13.51
C LEU A 90 -44.55 2.52 12.24
#